data_AF-A0A9D1N1N9-F1
#
_entry.id   AF-A0A9D1N1N9-F1
#
_cell.length_a   1.000
_cell.length_b   1.000
_cell.length_c   1.000
_cell.angle_alpha   90.00
_cell.angle_beta   90.00
_cell.angle_gamma   90.00
#
_symmetry.space_group_name_H-M   'P 1'
#
loop_
_entity.id
_entity.type
_entity.pdbx_description
1 polymer ?
#
loop_
_entity_poly.entity_id
_entity_poly.type
_entity_poly.pdbx_seq_one_letter_code
_entity_poly.pdbx_strand_id
1 'polypeptide(L)' 'MENANQLDEVRSSFDKSMDDFCLICGLSKILLNILENEDNNIQERDKISLATVLDRMLQKEKQNLDSISTKIFGY' A
#
# COMPACT_ATOMS: atom_id res chain seq x y z
N MET A 1 6.90 28.85 13.71
CA MET A 1 7.59 28.10 12.64
C MET A 1 7.45 26.59 12.81
N GLU A 2 7.29 26.04 14.02
CA GLU A 2 7.14 24.58 14.24
C GLU A 2 5.91 23.94 13.56
N ASN A 3 4.74 24.59 13.59
CA ASN A 3 3.52 24.01 13.00
C ASN A 3 3.56 23.88 11.46
N ALA A 4 4.34 24.72 10.78
CA ALA A 4 4.47 24.63 9.31
C ALA A 4 5.29 23.38 8.92
N ASN A 5 6.38 23.12 9.66
CA ASN A 5 7.21 21.94 9.44
C ASN A 5 6.46 20.63 9.71
N GLN A 6 5.61 20.59 10.75
CA GLN A 6 4.77 19.43 11.03
C GLN A 6 3.74 19.15 9.94
N LEU A 7 3.12 20.21 9.38
CA LEU A 7 2.16 20.07 8.28
C LEU A 7 2.84 19.55 7.00
N ASP A 8 4.03 20.05 6.68
CA ASP A 8 4.80 19.61 5.52
C ASP A 8 5.25 18.14 5.65
N GLU A 9 5.63 17.70 6.85
CA GLU A 9 5.96 16.29 7.14
C GLU A 9 4.75 15.37 6.98
N VAL A 10 3.58 15.78 7.50
CA VAL A 10 2.33 15.02 7.35
C VAL A 10 1.94 14.92 5.89
N ARG A 11 2.03 16.02 5.14
CA ARG A 11 1.75 16.04 3.71
C ARG A 11 2.68 15.10 2.94
N SER A 12 3.99 15.19 3.17
CA SER A 12 4.96 14.31 2.49
C SER A 12 4.73 12.83 2.83
N SER A 13 4.35 12.53 4.08
CA SER A 13 4.00 11.17 4.49
C SER A 13 2.74 10.66 3.79
N PHE A 14 1.73 11.52 3.66
CA PHE A 14 0.49 11.21 2.96
C PHE A 14 0.70 11.00 1.46
N ASP A 15 1.44 11.89 0.79
CA ASP A 15 1.74 11.77 -0.63
C ASP A 15 2.46 10.44 -0.93
N LYS A 16 3.45 10.09 -0.10
CA LYS A 16 4.13 8.79 -0.21
C LYS A 16 3.21 7.59 0.00
N SER A 17 2.32 7.66 0.98
CA SER A 17 1.32 6.61 1.25
C SER A 17 0.32 6.50 0.08
N MET A 18 -0.01 7.60 -0.59
CA MET A 18 -0.86 7.53 -1.77
C MET A 18 -0.16 6.85 -2.96
N ASP A 19 1.14 7.12 -3.15
CA ASP A 19 1.96 6.46 -4.18
C ASP A 19 2.12 4.96 -3.92
N ASP A 20 2.43 4.59 -2.67
CA ASP A 20 2.58 3.21 -2.23
C ASP A 20 1.23 2.44 -2.38
N PHE A 21 0.10 3.06 -2.01
CA PHE A 21 -1.23 2.50 -2.23
C PHE A 21 -1.56 2.30 -3.72
N CYS A 22 -1.22 3.26 -4.58
CA CYS A 22 -1.41 3.13 -6.02
C CYS A 22 -0.62 1.94 -6.59
N LEU A 23 0.62 1.74 -6.13
CA LEU A 23 1.45 0.59 -6.50
C LEU A 23 0.80 -0.74 -6.07
N ILE A 24 0.29 -0.80 -4.84
CA ILE A 24 -0.43 -1.98 -4.31
C ILE A 24 -1.64 -2.30 -5.20
N CYS A 25 -2.44 -1.29 -5.58
CA CYS A 25 -3.58 -1.49 -6.47
C CYS A 25 -3.16 -2.02 -7.85
N GLY A 26 -2.06 -1.50 -8.42
CA GLY A 26 -1.51 -1.98 -9.68
C GLY A 26 -1.10 -3.45 -9.62
N LEU A 27 -0.35 -3.83 -8.59
CA LEU A 27 0.07 -5.21 -8.35
C LEU A 27 -1.11 -6.15 -8.08
N SER A 28 -2.13 -5.66 -7.38
CA SER A 28 -3.36 -6.42 -7.11
C SER A 28 -4.14 -6.72 -8.39
N LYS A 29 -4.21 -5.76 -9.33
CA LYS A 29 -4.80 -5.99 -10.65
C LYS A 29 -4.02 -7.02 -11.48
N ILE A 30 -2.68 -6.99 -11.39
CA ILE A 30 -1.83 -7.99 -12.05
C ILE A 30 -2.13 -9.38 -11.50
N LEU A 31 -2.16 -9.55 -10.17
CA LEU A 31 -2.50 -10.82 -9.53
C LEU A 31 -3.90 -11.29 -9.95
N LEU A 32 -4.90 -10.40 -9.92
CA LEU A 32 -6.26 -10.73 -10.35
C LEU A 32 -6.28 -11.25 -11.79
N ASN A 33 -5.60 -10.56 -12.70
CA ASN A 33 -5.52 -10.98 -14.11
C ASN A 33 -4.83 -12.34 -14.27
N ILE A 34 -3.81 -12.66 -13.47
CA ILE A 34 -3.15 -13.98 -13.47
C ILE A 34 -4.12 -15.08 -13.02
N LEU A 35 -4.93 -14.79 -12.00
CA LEU A 35 -5.90 -15.75 -11.46
C LEU A 35 -7.09 -15.96 -12.41
N GLU A 36 -7.61 -14.90 -13.03
CA GLU A 36 -8.76 -14.97 -13.94
C GLU A 36 -8.45 -15.65 -15.27
N ASN A 37 -7.22 -15.50 -15.79
CA ASN A 37 -6.84 -16.08 -17.08
C ASN A 37 -6.21 -17.47 -16.98
N GLU A 38 -6.11 -18.06 -15.78
CA GLU A 38 -5.42 -19.32 -15.53
C GLU A 38 -4.05 -19.40 -16.25
N ASP A 39 -3.20 -18.37 -16.07
CA ASP A 39 -1.90 -18.31 -16.74
C ASP A 39 -1.01 -19.48 -16.25
N ASN A 40 -1.02 -20.56 -17.04
CA ASN A 40 -0.32 -21.81 -16.73
C ASN A 40 1.21 -21.66 -16.77
N ASN A 41 1.73 -20.51 -17.21
CA ASN A 41 3.16 -20.22 -17.14
C ASN A 41 3.60 -19.77 -15.75
N ILE A 42 2.66 -19.39 -14.88
CA ILE A 42 2.95 -18.92 -13.52
C ILE A 42 2.61 -20.02 -12.53
N GLN A 43 3.60 -20.44 -11.75
CA GLN A 43 3.40 -21.49 -10.77
C GLN A 43 2.48 -21.02 -9.64
N GLU A 44 1.70 -21.94 -9.09
CA GLU A 44 0.79 -21.65 -7.97
C GLU A 44 1.53 -21.04 -6.75
N ARG A 45 2.75 -21.50 -6.50
CA ARG A 45 3.64 -20.94 -5.47
C ARG A 45 3.91 -19.44 -5.69
N ASP A 46 4.11 -19.01 -6.93
CA ASP A 46 4.43 -17.62 -7.24
C ASP A 46 3.19 -16.73 -7.06
N LYS A 47 2.01 -17.24 -7.41
CA LYS A 47 0.73 -16.56 -7.15
C LYS A 47 0.51 -16.35 -5.64
N ILE A 48 0.73 -17.40 -4.84
CA ILE A 48 0.64 -17.33 -3.36
C ILE A 48 1.67 -16.35 -2.79
N SER A 49 2.89 -16.37 -3.33
CA SER A 49 3.96 -15.47 -2.89
C SER A 49 3.61 -14.01 -3.17
N LEU A 50 3.08 -13.71 -4.36
CA LEU A 50 2.61 -12.38 -4.71
C LEU A 50 1.44 -11.94 -3.82
N ALA A 51 0.46 -12.81 -3.58
CA ALA A 51 -0.65 -12.54 -2.67
C ALA A 51 -0.16 -12.22 -1.24
N THR A 52 0.82 -12.97 -0.74
CA THR A 52 1.41 -12.76 0.60
C THR A 52 2.14 -11.42 0.70
N VAL A 53 2.89 -11.05 -0.35
CA VAL A 53 3.57 -9.75 -0.40
C VAL A 53 2.56 -8.61 -0.45
N LEU A 54 1.53 -8.72 -1.29
CA LEU A 54 0.44 -7.74 -1.38
C LEU A 54 -0.28 -7.54 -0.04
N ASP A 55 -0.61 -8.62 0.66
CA ASP A 55 -1.23 -8.54 1.99
C ASP A 55 -0.33 -7.79 2.99
N ARG A 56 0.97 -8.11 3.02
CA ARG A 56 1.92 -7.38 3.89
C ARG A 56 2.04 -5.91 3.53
N MET A 57 2.03 -5.57 2.24
CA MET A 57 2.04 -4.18 1.80
C MET A 57 0.77 -3.45 2.23
N LEU A 58 -0.41 -4.07 2.10
CA LEU A 58 -1.68 -3.52 2.56
C LEU A 58 -1.70 -3.29 4.07
N GLN A 59 -1.23 -4.26 4.87
CA GLN A 59 -1.15 -4.11 6.32
C GLN A 59 -0.23 -2.96 6.74
N LYS A 60 0.93 -2.85 6.08
CA LYS A 60 1.86 -1.74 6.32
C LYS A 60 1.23 -0.40 5.95
N GLU A 61 0.52 -0.34 4.82
CA GLU A 61 -0.07 0.91 4.38
C GLU A 61 -1.22 1.36 5.28
N LYS A 62 -2.03 0.42 5.75
CA LYS A 62 -3.03 0.68 6.77
C LYS A 62 -2.39 1.33 8.01
N GLN A 63 -1.28 0.78 8.50
CA GLN A 63 -0.57 1.35 9.65
C GLN A 63 -0.02 2.76 9.37
N ASN A 64 0.47 3.02 8.16
CA ASN A 64 0.92 4.37 7.77
C ASN A 64 -0.23 5.37 7.79
N LEU A 65 -1.37 5.02 7.19
CA LEU A 65 -2.56 5.88 7.16
C LEU A 65 -3.15 6.10 8.56
N ASP A 66 -3.18 5.07 9.40
CA ASP A 66 -3.57 5.18 10.81
C ASP A 66 -2.64 6.17 11.55
N SER A 67 -1.32 6.07 11.33
CA SER A 67 -0.34 6.99 11.92
C SER A 67 -0.53 8.44 11.44
N ILE A 68 -0.78 8.64 10.14
CA ILE A 68 -1.07 9.97 9.57
C ILE A 68 -2.36 10.53 10.18
N SER A 69 -3.41 9.70 10.29
CA SER A 69 -4.69 10.07 10.90
C SER A 69 -4.52 10.53 12.34
N THR A 70 -3.79 9.77 13.17
CA THR A 70 -3.47 10.16 14.55
C THR A 70 -2.70 11.49 14.60
N LYS A 71 -1.75 11.73 13.68
CA LYS A 71 -1.02 13.01 13.63
C LYS A 71 -1.92 14.20 13.29
N ILE A 72 -2.93 14.01 12.44
CA ILE A 72 -3.84 15.09 12.01
C ILE A 72 -4.92 15.34 13.07
N PHE A 73 -5.50 14.29 13.63
CA PHE A 73 -6.72 14.37 14.44
C PHE A 73 -6.50 14.15 15.95
N GLY A 74 -5.33 13.67 16.37
CA GLY A 74 -4.96 13.52 17.78
C GLY A 74 -5.64 12.36 18.52
N TYR A 75 -6.11 11.33 17.80
CA TYR A 75 -6.67 10.10 18.38
C TYR A 75 -5.61 9.18 18.99
#